data_AF-A0A1B2F6B1-F1
#
_entry.id   AF-A0A1B2F6B1-F1
#
_cell.length_a   1.000
_cell.length_b   1.000
_cell.length_c   1.000
_cell.angle_alpha   90.00
_cell.angle_beta   90.00
_cell.angle_gamma   90.00
#
_symmetry.space_group_name_H-M   'P 1'
#
loop_
_entity.id
_entity.type
_entity.pdbx_description
1 polymer ?
#
loop_
_entity_poly.entity_id
_entity_poly.type
_entity_poly.pdbx_seq_one_letter_code
_entity_poly.pdbx_strand_id
1 'polypeptide(L)'
;MNRDSRASPDRPHNRYLVYHDPFWPRIELGRLRECLGLSSGISDTQLEVAARASMELAAREFADWRRCLRAHGYRRLSDIDGHEQGRALSICYMRLVEAQTRWSLAQQVRETTVSGVGREARKGHYLAGLWVNSSRRRSN
;
A
#
# COMPACT_ATOMS: atom_id res chain seq x y z
N MET A 1 12.58 -17.44 -39.32
CA MET A 1 13.27 -17.12 -38.05
C MET A 1 12.35 -16.25 -37.20
N ASN A 2 11.94 -16.72 -36.03
CA ASN A 2 10.98 -16.05 -35.16
C ASN A 2 11.74 -15.31 -34.04
N ARG A 3 11.73 -13.98 -34.06
CA ARG A 3 12.08 -13.12 -32.93
C ARG A 3 10.83 -12.29 -32.64
N ASP A 4 10.22 -12.48 -31.48
CA ASP A 4 10.20 -11.43 -30.46
C ASP A 4 9.37 -11.88 -29.25
N SER A 5 10.09 -11.87 -28.13
CA SER A 5 9.60 -11.33 -26.87
C SER A 5 8.28 -11.90 -26.35
N ARG A 6 8.37 -13.11 -25.76
CA ARG A 6 7.48 -13.46 -24.65
C ARG A 6 7.61 -12.35 -23.61
N ALA A 7 6.55 -11.57 -23.43
CA ALA A 7 6.36 -10.75 -22.25
C ALA A 7 6.61 -11.65 -21.03
N SER A 8 7.75 -11.44 -20.38
CA SER A 8 8.00 -12.06 -19.08
C SER A 8 6.94 -11.48 -18.15
N PRO A 9 6.07 -12.30 -17.53
CA PRO A 9 5.16 -11.77 -16.53
C PRO A 9 6.02 -11.12 -15.45
N ASP A 10 5.65 -9.89 -15.09
CA ASP A 10 6.24 -9.13 -13.99
C ASP A 10 6.57 -10.10 -12.85
N ARG A 11 7.88 -10.29 -12.61
CA ARG A 11 8.29 -10.80 -11.30
C ARG A 11 7.68 -9.84 -10.28
N PRO A 12 7.19 -10.28 -9.13
CA PRO A 12 6.89 -9.37 -8.05
C PRO A 12 8.20 -8.67 -7.71
N HIS A 13 8.41 -7.48 -8.27
CA HIS A 13 9.67 -6.78 -8.15
C HIS A 13 9.70 -6.33 -6.70
N ASN A 14 10.64 -6.91 -5.94
CA ASN A 14 11.11 -6.38 -4.68
C ASN A 14 11.66 -4.97 -4.96
N ARG A 15 10.75 -4.02 -5.11
CA ARG A 15 11.01 -2.65 -5.52
C ARG A 15 10.86 -1.78 -4.30
N TYR A 16 11.98 -1.26 -3.85
CA TYR A 16 11.99 -0.26 -2.80
C TYR A 16 11.47 1.07 -3.32
N LEU A 17 10.59 1.68 -2.55
CA LEU A 17 10.16 3.05 -2.77
C LEU A 17 11.35 3.98 -2.53
N VAL A 18 11.64 4.80 -3.53
CA VAL A 18 12.68 5.82 -3.42
C VAL A 18 12.11 7.00 -2.63
N TYR A 19 12.74 7.31 -1.50
CA TYR A 19 12.53 8.54 -0.74
C TYR A 19 13.87 9.25 -0.58
N HIS A 20 13.85 10.58 -0.69
CA HIS A 20 15.06 11.40 -0.76
C HIS A 20 15.77 11.52 0.59
N ASP A 21 15.03 11.38 1.69
CA ASP A 21 15.61 11.41 3.03
C ASP A 21 16.01 10.01 3.50
N PRO A 22 17.30 9.73 3.75
CA PRO A 22 17.76 8.44 4.25
C PRO A 22 17.41 8.19 5.72
N PHE A 23 16.83 9.17 6.43
CA PHE A 23 16.43 9.02 7.83
C PHE A 23 15.31 7.99 7.98
N TRP A 24 14.34 7.99 7.06
CA TRP A 24 13.18 7.10 7.12
C TRP A 24 13.51 5.70 6.61
N PRO A 25 12.86 4.66 7.15
CA PRO A 25 13.05 3.30 6.68
C PRO A 25 12.66 3.16 5.20
N ARG A 26 13.44 2.36 4.47
CA ARG A 26 13.09 1.99 3.10
C ARG A 26 11.87 1.09 3.12
N ILE A 27 10.88 1.39 2.27
CA ILE A 27 9.64 0.63 2.18
C ILE A 27 9.68 -0.19 0.90
N GLU A 28 9.56 -1.50 1.03
CA GLU A 28 9.40 -2.42 -0.10
C GLU A 28 7.94 -2.47 -0.52
N LEU A 29 7.68 -2.25 -1.81
CA LEU A 29 6.31 -2.19 -2.35
C LEU A 29 5.55 -3.51 -2.20
N GLY A 30 6.23 -4.64 -2.46
CA GLY A 30 5.65 -5.98 -2.30
C GLY A 30 5.26 -6.27 -0.85
N ARG A 31 6.18 -6.00 0.09
CA ARG A 31 5.90 -6.14 1.53
C ARG A 31 4.75 -5.24 1.98
N LEU A 32 4.69 -4.00 1.50
CA LEU A 32 3.58 -3.09 1.81
C LEU A 32 2.25 -3.64 1.29
N ARG A 33 2.22 -4.20 0.08
CA ARG A 33 1.04 -4.84 -0.51
C ARG A 33 0.54 -6.00 0.35
N GLU A 34 1.45 -6.86 0.78
CA GLU A 34 1.17 -8.01 1.66
C GLU A 34 0.64 -7.56 3.02
N CYS A 35 1.30 -6.59 3.67
CA CYS A 35 0.86 -6.02 4.95
C CYS A 35 -0.54 -5.43 4.88
N LEU A 36 -0.90 -4.80 3.75
CA LEU A 36 -2.21 -4.20 3.55
C LEU A 36 -3.29 -5.20 3.09
N GLY A 37 -2.91 -6.43 2.71
CA GLY A 37 -3.83 -7.45 2.20
C GLY A 37 -4.56 -7.02 0.92
N LEU A 38 -3.86 -6.33 0.01
CA LEU A 38 -4.50 -5.75 -1.19
C LEU A 38 -4.78 -6.81 -2.26
N SER A 39 -6.00 -6.81 -2.78
CA SER A 39 -6.41 -7.68 -3.90
C SER A 39 -5.75 -7.24 -5.22
N SER A 40 -5.69 -8.15 -6.20
CA SER A 40 -5.13 -7.91 -7.54
C SER A 40 -5.78 -6.76 -8.32
N GLY A 41 -6.92 -6.24 -7.86
CA GLY A 41 -7.59 -5.08 -8.47
C GLY A 41 -6.86 -3.74 -8.26
N ILE A 42 -5.95 -3.65 -7.30
CA ILE A 42 -5.07 -2.48 -7.13
C ILE A 42 -3.78 -2.72 -7.90
N SER A 43 -3.51 -1.87 -8.89
CA SER A 43 -2.25 -1.90 -9.64
C SER A 43 -1.07 -1.44 -8.79
N ASP A 44 0.13 -1.94 -9.10
CA ASP A 44 1.36 -1.56 -8.40
C ASP A 44 1.68 -0.07 -8.57
N THR A 45 1.28 0.53 -9.70
CA THR A 45 1.41 1.99 -9.91
C THR A 45 0.53 2.79 -8.95
N GLN A 46 -0.74 2.38 -8.77
CA GLN A 46 -1.63 3.03 -7.79
C GLN A 46 -1.10 2.89 -6.37
N LEU A 47 -0.61 1.70 -6.02
CA LEU A 47 0.01 1.46 -4.72
C LEU A 47 1.27 2.32 -4.52
N GLU A 48 2.15 2.41 -5.51
CA GLU A 48 3.38 3.20 -5.44
C GLU A 48 3.10 4.69 -5.22
N VAL A 49 2.13 5.25 -5.96
CA VAL A 49 1.74 6.66 -5.82
C VAL A 49 1.13 6.91 -4.44
N ALA A 50 0.18 6.08 -4.01
CA ALA A 50 -0.45 6.21 -2.70
C ALA A 50 0.56 6.07 -1.55
N ALA A 51 1.49 5.12 -1.68
CA ALA A 51 2.53 4.89 -0.68
C ALA A 51 3.52 6.07 -0.60
N ARG A 52 3.97 6.63 -1.73
CA ARG A 52 4.84 7.81 -1.73
C ARG A 52 4.18 9.03 -1.08
N ALA A 53 2.92 9.29 -1.40
CA ALA A 53 2.17 10.38 -0.78
C ALA A 53 2.03 10.16 0.74
N SER A 54 1.82 8.90 1.15
CA SER A 54 1.71 8.53 2.57
C SER A 54 3.04 8.64 3.33
N MET A 55 4.16 8.29 2.69
CA MET A 55 5.50 8.48 3.23
C MET A 55 5.83 9.97 3.43
N GLU A 56 5.47 10.80 2.46
CA GLU A 56 5.68 12.26 2.56
C GLU A 56 4.82 12.87 3.66
N LEU A 57 3.56 12.44 3.80
CA LEU A 57 2.71 12.86 4.91
C LEU A 57 3.33 12.45 6.25
N ALA A 58 3.69 11.17 6.41
CA ALA A 58 4.29 10.68 7.64
C ALA A 58 5.60 11.43 7.97
N ALA A 59 6.46 11.66 6.98
CA ALA A 59 7.69 12.42 7.17
C ALA A 59 7.46 13.86 7.67
N ARG A 60 6.33 14.48 7.28
CA ARG A 60 5.91 15.80 7.76
C ARG A 60 5.39 15.74 9.20
N GLU A 61 4.52 14.78 9.50
CA GLU A 61 3.98 14.58 10.87
C GLU A 61 5.11 14.32 11.89
N PHE A 62 6.15 13.60 11.49
CA PHE A 62 7.30 13.29 12.36
C PHE A 62 8.50 14.22 12.18
N ALA A 63 8.33 15.39 11.53
CA ALA A 63 9.43 16.29 11.21
C ALA A 63 10.18 16.82 12.45
N ASP A 64 9.45 17.14 13.53
CA ASP A 64 10.05 17.61 14.78
C ASP A 64 10.86 16.53 15.48
N TRP A 65 10.34 15.30 15.54
CA TRP A 65 11.06 14.14 16.04
C TRP A 65 12.36 13.92 15.27
N ARG A 66 12.29 13.95 13.92
CA ARG A 66 13.47 13.86 13.05
C ARG A 66 14.48 14.96 13.34
N ARG A 67 14.03 16.20 13.53
CA ARG A 67 14.91 17.34 13.87
C ARG A 67 15.61 17.14 15.21
N CYS A 68 14.86 16.75 16.25
CA CYS A 68 15.41 16.48 17.57
C CYS A 68 16.45 15.34 17.51
N LEU A 69 16.11 14.23 16.88
CA LEU A 69 17.01 13.07 16.78
C LEU A 69 18.30 13.39 16.00
N ARG A 70 18.22 14.18 14.94
CA ARG A 70 19.40 14.65 14.20
C ARG A 70 20.30 15.56 15.04
N ALA A 71 19.71 16.41 15.89
CA ALA A 71 20.50 17.24 16.82
C ALA A 71 21.28 16.40 17.83
N HIS A 72 20.80 15.18 18.13
CA HIS A 72 21.49 14.20 18.98
C HIS A 72 22.45 13.29 18.19
N GLY A 73 22.63 13.51 16.88
CA GLY A 73 23.59 12.79 16.03
C GLY A 73 23.03 11.56 15.30
N TYR A 74 21.77 11.19 15.51
CA TYR A 74 21.15 10.07 14.82
C TYR A 74 20.87 10.41 13.34
N ARG A 75 21.29 9.52 12.43
CA ARG A 75 21.17 9.76 10.97
C ARG A 75 20.03 8.96 10.34
N ARG A 76 19.62 7.87 10.99
CA ARG A 76 18.54 6.99 10.57
C ARG A 76 17.63 6.68 11.74
N LEU A 77 16.37 6.42 11.45
CA LEU A 77 15.41 5.97 12.44
C LEU A 77 15.82 4.59 13.02
N SER A 78 16.46 3.75 12.21
CA SER A 78 17.01 2.46 12.68
C SER A 78 18.10 2.60 13.73
N ASP A 79 18.77 3.76 13.80
CA ASP A 79 19.86 3.97 14.76
C ASP A 79 19.35 4.03 16.21
N ILE A 80 18.05 4.22 16.41
CA ILE A 80 17.40 4.28 17.74
C ILE A 80 16.57 3.04 18.09
N ASP A 81 16.52 2.02 17.23
CA ASP A 81 15.76 0.78 17.46
C ASP A 81 16.29 -0.05 18.65
N GLY A 82 17.49 0.27 19.17
CA GLY A 82 17.99 -0.29 20.43
C GLY A 82 17.14 0.13 21.64
N HIS A 83 16.52 1.30 21.59
CA HIS A 83 15.68 1.85 22.64
C HIS A 83 14.20 1.51 22.40
N GLU A 84 13.46 1.25 23.48
CA GLU A 84 12.02 0.94 23.38
C GLU A 84 11.24 2.08 22.71
N GLN A 85 11.54 3.33 23.09
CA GLN A 85 10.90 4.52 22.54
C GLN A 85 11.25 4.70 21.05
N GLY A 86 12.48 4.37 20.66
CA GLY A 86 12.88 4.40 19.25
C GLY A 86 12.15 3.35 18.43
N ARG A 87 12.02 2.11 18.93
CA ARG A 87 11.21 1.07 18.29
C ARG A 87 9.74 1.49 18.16
N ALA A 88 9.18 2.09 19.22
CA ALA A 88 7.81 2.59 19.20
C ALA A 88 7.63 3.64 18.10
N LEU A 89 8.59 4.58 17.96
CA LEU A 89 8.57 5.59 16.91
C LEU A 89 8.65 4.97 15.51
N SER A 90 9.54 3.98 15.30
CA SER A 90 9.64 3.21 14.05
C SER A 90 8.32 2.52 13.70
N ILE A 91 7.66 1.91 14.67
CA ILE A 91 6.35 1.27 14.50
C ILE A 91 5.29 2.32 14.15
N CYS A 92 5.22 3.43 14.88
CA CYS A 92 4.25 4.50 14.65
C CYS A 92 4.39 5.09 13.23
N TYR A 93 5.61 5.34 12.77
CA TYR A 93 5.87 5.80 11.41
C TYR A 93 5.32 4.81 10.38
N MET A 94 5.67 3.52 10.50
CA MET A 94 5.20 2.50 9.54
C MET A 94 3.69 2.34 9.56
N ARG A 95 3.06 2.37 10.74
CA ARG A 95 1.60 2.29 10.89
C ARG A 95 0.88 3.47 10.25
N LEU A 96 1.44 4.67 10.38
CA LEU A 96 0.86 5.85 9.72
C LEU A 96 0.94 5.71 8.19
N VAL A 97 2.08 5.27 7.65
CA VAL A 97 2.22 5.03 6.21
C VAL A 97 1.23 3.98 5.72
N GLU A 98 1.10 2.86 6.42
CA GLU A 98 0.14 1.79 6.09
C GLU A 98 -1.31 2.31 6.11
N ALA A 99 -1.71 2.98 7.19
CA ALA A 99 -3.07 3.49 7.37
C ALA A 99 -3.43 4.51 6.28
N GLN A 100 -2.52 5.46 6.01
CA GLN A 100 -2.76 6.49 5.01
C GLN A 100 -2.77 5.91 3.58
N THR A 101 -1.91 4.93 3.30
CA THR A 101 -1.90 4.25 2.00
C THR A 101 -3.24 3.55 1.78
N ARG A 102 -3.73 2.82 2.79
CA ARG A 102 -5.03 2.14 2.73
C ARG A 102 -6.18 3.13 2.51
N TRP A 103 -6.17 4.24 3.25
CA TRP A 103 -7.18 5.28 3.12
C TRP A 103 -7.19 5.90 1.72
N SER A 104 -6.02 6.27 1.20
CA SER A 104 -5.88 6.85 -0.14
C SER A 104 -6.38 5.91 -1.24
N LEU A 105 -6.05 4.61 -1.15
CA LEU A 105 -6.53 3.62 -2.11
C LEU A 105 -8.05 3.42 -2.03
N ALA A 106 -8.61 3.43 -0.82
CA ALA A 106 -10.07 3.33 -0.64
C ALA A 106 -10.81 4.54 -1.21
N GLN A 107 -10.24 5.75 -1.14
CA GLN A 107 -10.78 6.95 -1.78
C GLN A 107 -10.80 6.81 -3.32
N GLN A 108 -9.69 6.34 -3.91
CA GLN A 108 -9.61 6.14 -5.37
C GLN A 108 -10.62 5.12 -5.87
N VAL A 109 -10.82 4.01 -5.15
CA VAL A 109 -11.85 3.01 -5.49
C VAL A 109 -13.25 3.63 -5.42
N ARG A 110 -13.55 4.45 -4.40
CA ARG A 110 -14.83 5.18 -4.33
C ARG A 110 -15.04 6.14 -5.50
N GLU A 111 -14.03 6.90 -5.89
CA GLU A 111 -14.14 7.88 -6.99
C GLU A 111 -14.38 7.20 -8.34
N THR A 112 -13.72 6.05 -8.57
CA THR A 112 -13.93 5.25 -9.79
C THR A 112 -15.30 4.59 -9.84
N THR A 113 -15.84 4.10 -8.71
CA THR A 113 -17.20 3.53 -8.67
C THR A 113 -18.27 4.60 -8.83
N VAL A 114 -18.12 5.80 -8.25
CA VAL A 114 -19.08 6.90 -8.40
C VAL A 114 -19.08 7.45 -9.83
N SER A 115 -17.92 7.51 -10.49
CA SER A 115 -17.81 7.93 -11.90
C SER A 115 -18.32 6.89 -12.90
N GLY A 116 -18.40 5.61 -12.50
CA GLY A 116 -18.90 4.50 -13.32
C GLY A 116 -20.43 4.36 -13.38
N VAL A 117 -21.18 5.01 -12.49
CA VAL A 117 -22.66 4.92 -12.42
C VAL A 117 -23.37 5.82 -13.46
N GLY A 118 -22.61 6.44 -14.38
CA GLY A 118 -23.13 7.40 -15.36
C GLY A 118 -23.33 6.92 -16.81
N ARG A 119 -22.99 5.66 -17.17
CA ARG A 119 -23.13 5.18 -18.56
C ARG A 119 -23.44 3.68 -18.66
N GLU A 120 -24.58 3.22 -18.14
CA GLU A 120 -25.13 1.94 -18.59
C GLU A 120 -26.65 1.90 -18.36
N ALA A 121 -27.38 2.69 -19.15
CA ALA A 121 -28.81 2.49 -19.34
C ALA A 121 -29.06 2.18 -20.82
N ARG A 122 -29.58 0.96 -21.08
CA ARG A 122 -29.96 0.30 -22.37
C ARG A 122 -28.86 -0.63 -22.91
N LYS A 123 -29.06 -1.95 -23.10
CA LYS A 123 -30.20 -2.89 -23.06
C LYS A 123 -29.55 -4.30 -22.98
N GLY A 124 -30.14 -5.26 -22.27
CA GLY A 124 -29.68 -6.65 -22.41
C GLY A 124 -30.10 -7.58 -21.28
N HIS A 125 -31.37 -7.91 -21.26
CA HIS A 125 -32.03 -8.88 -20.41
C HIS A 125 -31.41 -10.30 -20.56
N TYR A 126 -30.61 -10.81 -19.60
CA TYR A 126 -30.46 -12.27 -19.36
C TYR A 126 -30.06 -12.62 -17.90
N LEU A 127 -31.04 -13.24 -17.24
CA LEU A 127 -30.98 -14.37 -16.30
C LEU A 127 -30.37 -14.21 -14.89
N ALA A 128 -31.31 -14.30 -13.95
CA ALA A 128 -31.16 -14.82 -12.60
C ALA A 128 -30.37 -16.15 -12.55
N GLY A 129 -29.55 -16.32 -11.52
CA GLY A 129 -28.84 -17.58 -11.26
C GLY A 129 -28.09 -17.59 -9.93
N LEU A 130 -28.77 -18.04 -8.88
CA LEU A 130 -28.25 -18.70 -7.68
C LEU A 130 -27.04 -18.07 -6.94
N TRP A 131 -27.35 -17.36 -5.86
CA TRP A 131 -26.50 -17.37 -4.66
C TRP A 131 -26.88 -18.61 -3.82
N VAL A 132 -26.12 -19.70 -3.93
CA VAL A 132 -26.15 -20.81 -2.96
C VAL A 132 -25.09 -20.52 -1.90
N ASN A 133 -25.54 -20.13 -0.71
CA ASN A 133 -24.69 -20.01 0.46
C ASN A 133 -24.47 -21.42 1.05
N SER A 134 -23.25 -21.94 0.88
CA SER A 134 -22.85 -23.26 1.40
C SER A 134 -22.14 -23.09 2.74
N SER A 135 -22.90 -22.99 3.82
CA SER A 135 -22.35 -23.07 5.18
C SER A 135 -22.60 -24.46 5.77
N ARG A 136 -21.49 -25.21 5.90
CA ARG A 136 -21.24 -26.34 6.82
C ARG A 136 -21.95 -27.67 6.54
N ARG A 137 -21.16 -28.62 6.01
CA ARG A 137 -21.33 -30.05 6.24
C ARG A 137 -20.45 -30.51 7.40
N ARG A 138 -21.10 -31.28 8.29
CA ARG A 138 -20.73 -32.59 8.84
C ARG A 138 -20.19 -32.69 10.27
N SER A 139 -20.91 -33.55 10.99
CA SER A 139 -20.75 -34.14 12.31
C SER A 139 -19.38 -34.78 12.58
N ASN A 140 -19.00 -34.79 13.86
CA ASN A 140 -18.88 -36.04 14.64
C ASN A 140 -19.18 -35.73 16.11
#